data_AF-A0A840IKB5-F1
#
_entry.id   AF-A0A840IKB5-F1
#
_cell.length_a   1.000
_cell.length_b   1.000
_cell.length_c   1.000
_cell.angle_alpha   90.00
_cell.angle_beta   90.00
_cell.angle_gamma   90.00
#
_symmetry.space_group_name_H-M   'P 1'
#
loop_
_entity.id
_entity.type
_entity.pdbx_description
1 polymer ?
#
loop_
_entity_poly.entity_id
_entity_poly.type
_entity_poly.pdbx_seq_one_letter_code
_entity_poly.pdbx_strand_id
1 'polypeptide(L)'
;MERFGDRPHDEITAAEVAAFLRDLDAEGLSARNVNLHRSILHAVFAYAMKPETYALAANPVTRIDKRYEQPPAPLDHYEVDEIEALARACERGEQRASVPNYRGRLAAIGDAELAARSLEDRQDAELFRVQFYSGCGWGR
;
A
#
# COMPACT_ATOMS: atom_id res chain seq x y z
N MET A 1 9.42 14.13 4.22
CA MET A 1 10.67 14.31 5.00
C MET A 1 11.33 15.67 4.74
N GLU A 2 10.81 16.48 3.81
CA GLU A 2 11.33 17.81 3.43
C GLU A 2 11.62 18.74 4.62
N ARG A 3 10.78 18.72 5.67
CA ARG A 3 10.93 19.54 6.89
C ARG A 3 12.30 19.44 7.59
N PHE A 4 13.01 18.34 7.42
CA PHE A 4 14.33 18.12 8.02
C PHE A 4 15.45 18.06 6.97
N GLY A 5 15.14 18.15 5.67
CA GLY A 5 16.08 17.91 4.58
C GLY A 5 17.20 18.96 4.50
N ASP A 6 16.88 20.22 4.78
CA ASP A 6 17.81 21.34 4.64
C ASP A 6 18.50 21.74 5.95
N ARG A 7 18.36 20.92 7.01
CA ARG A 7 18.85 21.26 8.35
C ARG A 7 20.02 20.39 8.76
N PRO A 8 21.00 20.95 9.50
CA PRO A 8 22.04 20.15 10.14
C PRO A 8 21.42 19.08 11.04
N HIS A 9 21.97 17.88 10.99
CA HIS A 9 21.44 16.70 11.68
C HIS A 9 21.57 16.81 13.21
N ASP A 10 22.53 17.61 13.70
CA ASP A 10 22.82 17.89 15.09
C ASP A 10 21.92 18.99 15.70
N GLU A 11 21.23 19.77 14.86
CA GLU A 11 20.25 20.77 15.31
C GLU A 11 18.83 20.20 15.49
N ILE A 12 18.56 18.99 14.98
CA ILE A 12 17.23 18.40 15.04
C ILE A 12 16.99 17.80 16.42
N THR A 13 16.00 18.35 17.12
CA THR A 13 15.67 17.98 18.50
C THR A 13 14.52 16.97 18.57
N ALA A 14 14.44 16.25 19.69
CA ALA A 14 13.31 15.36 19.99
C ALA A 14 11.96 16.11 20.01
N ALA A 15 11.96 17.37 20.45
CA ALA A 15 10.75 18.21 20.48
C ALA A 15 10.21 18.50 19.08
N GLU A 16 11.10 18.77 18.12
CA GLU A 16 10.73 19.03 16.73
C GLU A 16 10.26 17.76 16.02
N VAL A 17 10.90 16.63 16.28
CA VAL A 17 10.41 15.33 15.77
C VAL A 17 9.03 15.04 16.35
N ALA A 18 8.81 15.26 17.64
CA ALA A 18 7.51 15.07 18.27
C ALA A 18 6.44 16.02 17.70
N ALA A 19 6.80 17.27 17.41
CA ALA A 19 5.93 18.23 16.74
C ALA A 19 5.56 17.78 15.33
N PHE A 20 6.56 17.38 14.53
CA PHE A 20 6.33 16.85 13.20
C PHE A 20 5.36 15.64 13.21
N LEU A 21 5.55 14.69 14.12
CA LEU A 21 4.64 13.54 14.20
C LEU A 21 3.23 13.92 14.66
N ARG A 22 3.07 14.95 15.50
CA ARG A 22 1.75 15.50 15.86
C ARG A 22 1.07 16.19 14.68
N ASP A 23 1.84 16.91 13.87
CA ASP A 23 1.31 17.57 12.68
C ASP A 23 0.80 16.51 11.68
N LEU A 24 1.51 15.39 11.52
CA LEU A 24 1.03 14.26 10.71
C LEU A 24 -0.29 13.67 11.25
N ASP A 25 -0.48 13.59 12.57
CA ASP A 25 -1.78 13.17 13.11
C ASP A 25 -2.87 14.20 12.79
N ALA A 26 -2.56 15.49 12.91
CA ALA A 26 -3.49 16.59 12.64
C ALA A 26 -3.89 16.65 11.15
N GLU A 27 -2.99 16.24 10.25
CA GLU A 27 -3.24 16.04 8.83
C GLU A 27 -4.08 14.79 8.52
N GLY A 28 -4.39 13.96 9.53
CA GLY A 28 -5.26 12.80 9.40
C GLY A 28 -4.55 11.52 8.95
N LEU A 29 -3.21 11.43 9.06
CA LEU A 29 -2.52 10.18 8.78
C LEU A 29 -2.90 9.10 9.81
N SER A 30 -2.97 7.86 9.35
CA SER A 30 -3.19 6.72 10.25
C SER A 30 -2.02 6.53 11.21
N ALA A 31 -2.28 5.99 12.40
CA ALA A 31 -1.25 5.68 13.39
C ALA A 31 -0.12 4.81 12.82
N ARG A 32 -0.46 3.86 11.93
CA ARG A 32 0.50 3.03 11.18
C ARG A 32 1.44 3.89 10.34
N ASN A 33 0.91 4.85 9.59
CA ASN A 33 1.70 5.74 8.75
C ASN A 33 2.58 6.66 9.60
N VAL A 34 2.06 7.21 10.70
CA VAL A 34 2.86 8.03 11.63
C VAL A 34 4.00 7.21 12.24
N ASN A 35 3.73 5.96 12.64
CA ASN A 35 4.75 5.05 13.14
C ASN A 35 5.78 4.65 12.08
N LEU A 36 5.39 4.55 10.80
CA LEU A 36 6.32 4.35 9.70
C LEU A 36 7.28 5.53 9.57
N HIS A 37 6.77 6.77 9.59
CA HIS A 37 7.60 7.99 9.56
C HIS A 37 8.57 8.04 10.75
N ARG A 38 8.08 7.75 11.96
CA ARG A 38 8.92 7.63 13.16
C ARG A 38 10.01 6.57 12.99
N SER A 39 9.69 5.42 12.41
CA SER A 39 10.64 4.31 12.23
C SER A 39 11.71 4.65 11.20
N ILE A 40 11.34 5.33 10.10
CA ILE A 40 12.28 5.84 9.09
C ILE A 40 13.21 6.88 9.72
N LEU A 41 12.66 7.88 10.44
CA LEU A 41 13.47 8.88 11.14
C LEU A 41 14.43 8.22 12.14
N HIS A 42 13.94 7.27 12.93
CA HIS A 42 14.77 6.54 13.88
C HIS A 42 15.92 5.81 13.16
N ALA A 43 15.66 5.16 12.02
CA ALA A 43 16.71 4.48 11.24
C ALA A 43 17.75 5.46 10.67
N VAL A 44 17.31 6.62 10.16
CA VAL A 44 18.20 7.67 9.65
C VAL A 44 19.14 8.17 10.74
N PHE A 45 18.60 8.54 11.91
CA PHE A 45 19.43 9.02 13.03
C PHE A 45 20.29 7.90 13.63
N ALA A 46 19.81 6.65 13.67
CA ALA A 46 20.62 5.51 14.09
C ALA A 46 21.81 5.28 13.15
N TYR A 47 21.63 5.51 11.85
CA TYR A 47 22.75 5.48 10.90
C TYR A 47 23.73 6.63 11.18
N ALA A 48 23.24 7.85 11.43
CA ALA A 48 24.09 9.02 11.72
C ALA A 48 24.87 8.93 13.05
N MET A 49 24.43 8.10 14.00
CA MET A 49 25.16 7.85 15.24
C MET A 49 26.46 7.05 15.04
N LYS A 50 26.64 6.39 13.89
CA LYS A 50 27.82 5.55 13.67
C LYS A 50 29.10 6.42 13.63
N PRO A 51 30.19 6.02 14.31
CA PRO A 51 31.43 6.80 14.37
C PRO A 51 32.00 7.17 12.99
N GLU A 52 31.83 6.30 12.01
CA GLU A 52 32.32 6.44 10.63
C GLU A 52 31.42 7.30 9.73
N THR A 53 30.30 7.81 10.24
CA THR A 53 29.35 8.66 9.50
C THR A 53 29.38 10.08 10.05
N TYR A 54 28.50 10.38 11.01
CA TYR A 54 28.35 11.69 11.62
C TYR A 54 28.61 11.68 13.13
N ALA A 55 28.83 10.50 13.74
CA ALA A 55 29.12 10.32 15.15
C ALA A 55 28.15 11.07 16.09
N LEU A 56 26.87 11.15 15.71
CA LEU A 56 25.85 11.85 16.49
C LEU A 56 25.75 11.24 17.90
N ALA A 57 25.75 12.09 18.91
CA ALA A 57 25.78 11.65 20.32
C ALA A 57 24.52 10.87 20.73
N ALA A 58 23.35 11.22 20.20
CA ALA A 58 22.09 10.60 20.54
C ALA A 58 21.05 10.73 19.43
N ASN A 59 20.20 9.71 19.29
CA ASN A 59 19.08 9.74 18.35
C ASN A 59 17.87 10.48 18.97
N PRO A 60 17.39 11.58 18.36
CA PRO A 60 16.27 12.38 18.89
C PRO A 60 14.93 11.62 18.89
N VAL A 61 14.82 10.51 18.16
CA VAL A 61 13.59 9.73 18.00
C VAL A 61 13.45 8.63 19.06
N THR A 62 14.54 8.23 19.73
CA THR A 62 14.57 7.05 20.62
C THR A 62 13.51 7.12 21.73
N ARG A 63 13.29 8.31 22.30
CA ARG A 63 12.37 8.52 23.43
C ARG A 63 10.95 8.87 23.01
N ILE A 64 10.67 8.91 21.70
CA ILE A 64 9.35 9.24 21.20
C ILE A 64 8.54 7.95 21.13
N ASP A 65 7.39 7.95 21.78
CA ASP A 65 6.51 6.79 21.81
C ASP A 65 5.87 6.52 20.45
N LYS A 66 5.61 5.24 20.20
CA LYS A 66 4.79 4.83 19.06
C LYS A 66 3.34 5.23 19.32
N ARG A 67 2.63 5.58 18.26
CA ARG A 67 1.18 5.75 18.32
C ARG A 67 0.51 4.40 18.46
N TYR A 68 -0.57 4.36 19.22
CA TYR A 68 -1.37 3.17 19.36
C TYR A 68 -1.94 2.77 18.00
N GLU A 69 -1.63 1.56 17.57
CA GLU A 69 -2.19 0.95 16.37
C GLU A 69 -3.29 0.00 16.83
N GLN A 70 -4.50 0.18 16.31
CA GLN A 70 -5.55 -0.82 16.51
C GLN A 70 -5.05 -2.16 15.96
N PRO A 71 -5.32 -3.27 16.65
CA PRO A 71 -5.03 -4.59 16.10
C PRO A 71 -5.64 -4.70 14.69
N PRO A 72 -4.92 -5.31 13.73
CA PRO A 72 -5.47 -5.51 12.40
C PRO A 72 -6.79 -6.27 12.53
N ALA A 73 -7.78 -5.86 11.75
CA ALA A 73 -9.01 -6.62 11.62
C ALA A 73 -8.66 -8.06 11.17
N PRO A 74 -9.44 -9.07 11.58
CA PRO A 74 -9.30 -10.41 11.05
C PRO A 74 -9.30 -10.37 9.52
N LEU A 75 -8.39 -11.12 8.91
CA LEU A 75 -8.38 -11.27 7.45
C LEU A 75 -9.65 -12.00 7.03
N ASP A 76 -10.48 -11.30 6.27
CA ASP A 76 -11.58 -11.91 5.54
C ASP A 76 -10.98 -12.74 4.40
N HIS A 77 -11.23 -14.04 4.42
CA HIS A 77 -10.66 -14.99 3.48
C HIS A 77 -11.77 -15.56 2.63
N TYR A 78 -11.48 -15.75 1.35
CA TYR A 78 -12.44 -16.39 0.45
C TYR A 78 -12.47 -17.89 0.72
N GLU A 79 -13.67 -18.41 0.85
CA GLU A 79 -13.92 -19.84 0.80
C GLU A 79 -13.76 -20.37 -0.63
N VAL A 80 -13.56 -21.69 -0.75
CA VAL A 80 -13.41 -22.36 -2.05
C VAL A 80 -14.56 -22.03 -3.00
N ASP A 81 -15.80 -22.05 -2.50
CA ASP A 81 -16.98 -21.77 -3.30
C ASP A 81 -17.02 -20.31 -3.79
N GLU A 82 -16.49 -19.37 -3.00
CA GLU A 82 -16.41 -17.95 -3.37
C GLU A 82 -15.32 -17.72 -4.42
N ILE A 83 -14.19 -18.41 -4.30
CA ILE A 83 -13.11 -18.40 -5.31
C ILE A 83 -13.64 -18.93 -6.65
N GLU A 84 -14.34 -20.05 -6.64
CA GLU A 84 -14.92 -20.61 -7.86
C GLU A 84 -16.03 -19.72 -8.43
N ALA A 85 -16.82 -19.05 -7.57
CA ALA A 85 -17.79 -18.06 -8.03
C ALA A 85 -17.12 -16.89 -8.76
N LEU A 86 -16.01 -16.36 -8.22
CA LEU A 86 -15.21 -15.31 -8.85
C LEU A 86 -14.61 -15.76 -10.18
N ALA A 87 -14.01 -16.95 -10.24
CA ALA A 87 -13.45 -17.50 -11.47
C ALA A 87 -14.53 -17.65 -12.55
N ARG A 88 -15.70 -18.18 -12.21
CA ARG A 88 -16.82 -18.31 -13.14
C ARG A 88 -17.38 -16.96 -13.59
N ALA A 89 -17.41 -15.94 -12.72
CA ALA A 89 -17.79 -14.59 -13.10
C ALA A 89 -16.83 -13.99 -14.14
N CYS A 90 -15.53 -14.27 -13.98
CA CYS A 90 -14.50 -13.88 -14.94
C CYS A 90 -14.66 -14.58 -16.27
N GLU A 91 -14.93 -15.89 -16.30
CA GLU A 91 -15.21 -16.64 -17.54
C GLU A 91 -16.41 -16.07 -18.32
N ARG A 92 -17.36 -15.45 -17.61
CA ARG A 92 -18.54 -14.79 -18.20
C ARG A 92 -18.28 -13.31 -18.57
N GLY A 93 -17.11 -12.77 -18.26
CA GLY A 93 -16.74 -11.37 -18.53
C GLY A 93 -17.49 -10.35 -17.68
N GLU A 94 -18.10 -10.76 -16.56
CA GLU A 94 -18.97 -9.90 -15.73
C GLU A 94 -18.22 -8.73 -15.08
N GLN A 95 -16.91 -8.88 -14.87
CA GLN A 95 -16.01 -7.84 -14.36
C GLN A 95 -15.80 -6.70 -15.35
N ARG A 96 -16.04 -6.94 -16.65
CA ARG A 96 -15.88 -5.95 -17.71
C ARG A 96 -17.21 -5.24 -17.92
N ALA A 97 -17.54 -4.32 -17.01
CA ALA A 97 -18.71 -3.47 -17.16
C ALA A 97 -18.68 -2.78 -18.54
N SER A 98 -19.81 -2.81 -19.25
CA SER A 98 -19.94 -2.11 -20.53
C SER A 98 -19.92 -0.59 -20.28
N VAL A 99 -18.75 0.03 -20.37
CA VAL A 99 -18.58 1.47 -20.12
C VAL A 99 -19.17 2.25 -21.30
N PRO A 100 -20.14 3.14 -21.07
CA PRO A 100 -20.62 4.04 -22.11
C PRO A 100 -19.49 4.96 -22.58
N ASN A 101 -19.46 5.27 -23.88
CA ASN A 101 -18.56 6.29 -24.40
C ASN A 101 -18.94 7.70 -23.88
N TYR A 102 -18.15 8.71 -24.25
CA TYR A 102 -18.39 10.11 -23.87
C TYR A 102 -19.77 10.69 -24.28
N ARG A 103 -20.53 9.98 -25.14
CA ARG A 103 -21.90 10.33 -25.56
C ARG A 103 -22.97 9.47 -24.88
N GLY A 104 -22.61 8.71 -23.85
CA GLY A 104 -23.53 7.83 -23.11
C GLY A 104 -24.00 6.60 -23.90
N ARG A 105 -23.38 6.28 -25.04
CA ARG A 105 -23.71 5.06 -25.83
C ARG A 105 -22.70 3.97 -25.54
N LEU A 106 -23.18 2.73 -25.46
CA LEU A 106 -22.28 1.57 -25.45
C LEU A 106 -21.45 1.58 -26.74
N ALA A 107 -20.14 1.46 -26.60
CA ALA A 107 -19.26 1.31 -27.74
C ALA A 107 -19.59 -0.03 -28.42
N ALA A 108 -19.82 -0.01 -29.73
CA ALA A 108 -19.97 -1.24 -30.50
C ALA A 108 -18.60 -1.94 -30.51
N ILE A 109 -18.56 -3.15 -29.95
CA ILE A 109 -17.37 -3.99 -29.91
C ILE A 109 -17.46 -4.93 -31.12
N GLY A 110 -16.42 -4.98 -31.94
CA GLY A 110 -16.36 -5.90 -33.08
C GLY A 110 -16.16 -7.35 -32.62
N ASP A 111 -16.57 -8.30 -33.45
CA ASP A 111 -16.52 -9.74 -33.13
C ASP A 111 -15.10 -10.23 -32.80
N ALA A 112 -14.07 -9.69 -33.47
CA ALA A 112 -12.68 -10.04 -33.19
C ALA A 112 -12.23 -9.60 -31.79
N GLU A 113 -12.66 -8.41 -31.35
CA GLU A 113 -12.38 -7.89 -30.01
C GLU A 113 -13.18 -8.66 -28.95
N LEU A 114 -14.43 -9.04 -29.24
CA LEU A 114 -15.22 -9.91 -28.36
C LEU A 114 -14.53 -11.26 -28.16
N ALA A 115 -14.05 -11.89 -29.24
CA ALA A 115 -13.34 -13.16 -29.17
C ALA A 115 -12.02 -13.06 -28.38
N ALA A 116 -11.28 -11.96 -28.55
CA ALA A 116 -10.07 -11.68 -27.78
C ALA A 116 -10.38 -11.53 -26.28
N ARG A 117 -11.42 -10.76 -25.93
CA ARG A 117 -11.87 -10.60 -24.54
C ARG A 117 -12.29 -11.93 -23.91
N SER A 118 -13.04 -12.76 -24.63
CA SER A 118 -13.41 -14.10 -24.11
C SER A 118 -12.21 -15.02 -23.89
N LEU A 119 -11.08 -14.80 -24.57
CA LEU A 119 -9.83 -15.50 -24.27
C LEU A 119 -9.18 -14.94 -23.00
N GLU A 120 -9.09 -13.62 -22.86
CA GLU A 120 -8.56 -12.95 -21.66
C GLU A 120 -9.38 -13.31 -20.41
N ASP A 121 -10.70 -13.29 -20.51
CA ASP A 121 -11.64 -13.63 -19.44
C ASP A 121 -11.41 -15.02 -18.86
N ARG A 122 -11.09 -16.00 -19.72
CA ARG A 122 -10.70 -17.35 -19.28
C ARG A 122 -9.31 -17.38 -18.65
N GLN A 123 -8.37 -16.56 -19.14
CA GLN A 123 -7.04 -16.46 -18.54
C GLN A 123 -7.13 -15.84 -17.14
N ASP A 124 -7.94 -14.79 -16.97
CA ASP A 124 -8.20 -14.15 -15.68
C ASP A 124 -8.82 -15.14 -14.68
N ALA A 125 -9.78 -15.96 -15.12
CA ALA A 125 -10.39 -17.00 -14.29
C ALA A 125 -9.37 -18.03 -13.78
N GLU A 126 -8.51 -18.55 -14.65
CA GLU A 126 -7.43 -19.47 -14.26
C GLU A 126 -6.42 -18.80 -13.34
N LEU A 127 -6.11 -17.53 -13.60
CA LEU A 127 -5.23 -16.75 -12.75
C LEU A 127 -5.77 -16.62 -11.32
N PHE A 128 -7.07 -16.39 -11.14
CA PHE A 128 -7.68 -16.40 -9.80
C PHE A 128 -7.53 -17.75 -9.10
N ARG A 129 -7.83 -18.86 -9.78
CA ARG A 129 -7.67 -20.22 -9.21
C ARG A 129 -6.22 -20.47 -8.78
N VAL A 130 -5.26 -20.15 -9.66
CA VAL A 130 -3.84 -20.33 -9.35
C VAL A 130 -3.44 -19.49 -8.15
N GLN A 131 -3.79 -18.20 -8.10
CA GLN A 131 -3.42 -17.33 -6.99
C GLN A 131 -3.98 -17.81 -5.65
N PHE A 132 -5.27 -18.12 -5.59
CA PHE A 132 -5.91 -18.50 -4.33
C PHE A 132 -5.52 -19.91 -3.87
N TYR A 133 -5.33 -20.86 -4.77
CA TYR A 133 -4.97 -22.24 -4.39
C TYR A 133 -3.47 -22.45 -4.16
N SER A 134 -2.60 -21.65 -4.79
CA SER A 134 -1.14 -21.76 -4.60
C SER A 134 -0.57 -20.76 -3.59
N GLY A 135 -1.33 -19.71 -3.24
CA GLY A 135 -0.83 -18.61 -2.43
C GLY A 135 0.23 -17.75 -3.14
N CYS A 136 0.41 -17.91 -4.45
CA CYS A 136 1.28 -17.04 -5.24
C CYS A 136 0.69 -15.62 -5.27
N GLY A 137 1.41 -14.68 -4.66
CA GLY A 137 1.04 -13.26 -4.71
C GLY A 137 1.18 -12.68 -6.11
N TRP A 138 0.56 -11.53 -6.34
CA TRP A 138 0.81 -10.73 -7.54
C TRP A 138 2.29 -10.37 -7.63
N GLY A 139 2.97 -10.93 -8.62
CA GLY A 139 4.31 -10.50 -8.99
C GLY A 139 4.25 -9.04 -9.45
N ARG A 140 4.98 -8.17 -8.76
CA ARG A 140 5.34 -6.84 -9.25
C ARG A 140 6.75 -6.88 -9.80
#